data_AF-A0A945Z0M0-F1
#
_entry.id   AF-A0A945Z0M0-F1
#
_cell.length_a   1.000
_cell.length_b   1.000
_cell.length_c   1.000
_cell.angle_alpha   90.00
_cell.angle_beta   90.00
_cell.angle_gamma   90.00
#
_symmetry.space_group_name_H-M   'P 1'
#
loop_
_entity.id
_entity.type
_entity.pdbx_description
1 polymer ?
#
loop_
_entity_poly.entity_id
_entity_poly.type
_entity_poly.pdbx_seq_one_letter_code
_entity_poly.pdbx_strand_id
1 'polypeptide(L)'
;MKDNISRRTFLKTGIAVGAGLYGLSYLSSFERPRPLKSLKGNSLKKDLVVVHGDVDERNDERSVITKMVRSGIEAIGGMDKLVSRGDNVVIKPNIAWDRKPEYAVNTNPFVVAALVGICLEAGANRVKVIDHTCASNPDTSYTNSGIEKAAKEAGALVRFVNKDLFRDIKIPDGKVLASWKFYEDL
;
A
#
# COMPACT_ATOMS: atom_id res chain seq x y z
N MET A 1 -17.50 -43.32 -42.76
CA MET A 1 -16.63 -44.27 -42.03
C MET A 1 -16.58 -43.82 -40.58
N LYS A 2 -17.03 -44.65 -39.63
CA LYS A 2 -16.86 -44.38 -38.19
C LYS A 2 -15.50 -44.95 -37.81
N ASP A 3 -14.52 -44.09 -37.54
CA ASP A 3 -13.23 -44.52 -37.01
C ASP A 3 -13.44 -45.05 -35.60
N ASN A 4 -13.52 -46.38 -35.48
CA ASN A 4 -13.66 -47.04 -34.20
C ASN A 4 -12.31 -47.01 -33.48
N ILE A 5 -12.17 -46.10 -32.52
CA ILE A 5 -11.03 -46.06 -31.60
C ILE A 5 -10.94 -47.41 -30.88
N SER A 6 -9.80 -48.08 -31.05
CA SER A 6 -9.50 -49.33 -30.33
C SER A 6 -9.49 -49.10 -28.82
N ARG A 7 -9.99 -50.09 -28.05
CA ARG A 7 -9.94 -50.08 -26.56
C ARG A 7 -8.54 -49.78 -26.02
N ARG A 8 -7.50 -50.30 -26.69
CA ARG A 8 -6.10 -50.07 -26.33
C ARG A 8 -5.68 -48.62 -26.56
N THR A 9 -6.14 -48.02 -27.65
CA THR A 9 -5.88 -46.60 -27.95
C THR A 9 -6.62 -45.70 -26.95
N PHE A 10 -7.89 -45.99 -26.68
CA PHE A 10 -8.68 -45.26 -25.68
C PHE A 10 -8.04 -45.29 -24.29
N LEU A 11 -7.61 -46.47 -23.81
CA LEU A 11 -6.94 -46.62 -22.51
C LEU A 11 -5.59 -45.90 -22.46
N LYS A 12 -4.76 -46.00 -23.51
CA LYS A 12 -3.47 -45.32 -23.57
C LYS A 12 -3.63 -43.80 -23.57
N THR A 13 -4.56 -43.27 -24.37
CA THR A 13 -4.84 -41.84 -24.44
C THR A 13 -5.43 -41.34 -23.13
N GLY A 14 -6.35 -42.09 -22.51
CA GLY A 14 -6.93 -41.74 -21.20
C GLY A 14 -5.89 -41.66 -20.07
N ILE A 15 -4.97 -42.64 -20.00
CA ILE A 15 -3.88 -42.63 -19.01
C ILE A 15 -2.93 -41.45 -19.25
N ALA A 16 -2.56 -41.17 -20.51
CA ALA A 16 -1.67 -40.07 -20.85
C ALA A 16 -2.26 -38.70 -20.48
N VAL A 17 -3.55 -38.48 -20.80
CA VAL A 17 -4.26 -37.24 -20.44
C VAL A 17 -4.41 -37.13 -18.91
N GLY A 18 -4.79 -38.23 -18.24
CA GLY A 18 -4.91 -38.26 -16.78
C GLY A 18 -3.59 -37.95 -16.07
N ALA A 19 -2.49 -38.57 -16.50
CA ALA A 19 -1.16 -38.32 -15.96
C ALA A 19 -0.68 -36.88 -16.24
N GLY A 20 -0.97 -36.34 -17.43
CA GLY A 20 -0.66 -34.95 -17.77
C GLY A 20 -1.40 -33.96 -16.88
N LEU A 21 -2.72 -34.12 -16.72
CA LEU A 21 -3.54 -33.25 -15.86
C LEU A 21 -3.15 -33.36 -14.39
N TYR A 22 -2.88 -34.56 -13.89
CA TYR A 22 -2.42 -34.77 -12.52
C TYR A 22 -1.03 -34.15 -12.29
N GLY A 23 -0.10 -34.32 -13.24
CA GLY A 23 1.22 -33.71 -13.18
C GLY A 23 1.17 -32.18 -13.18
N LEU A 24 0.32 -31.58 -14.02
CA LEU A 24 0.07 -30.14 -14.03
C LEU A 24 -0.54 -29.64 -12.71
N SER A 25 -1.52 -30.35 -12.15
CA SER A 25 -2.12 -30.03 -10.85
C SER A 25 -1.10 -30.11 -9.71
N TYR A 26 -0.30 -31.17 -9.69
CA TYR A 26 0.76 -31.38 -8.70
C TYR A 26 1.84 -30.30 -8.77
N LEU A 27 2.27 -29.92 -9.99
CA LEU A 27 3.21 -28.82 -10.20
C LEU A 27 2.63 -27.46 -9.80
N SER A 28 1.32 -27.25 -9.97
CA SER A 28 0.64 -26.01 -9.54
C SER A 28 0.40 -25.93 -8.04
N SER A 29 0.42 -27.08 -7.34
CA SER A 29 0.25 -27.18 -5.89
C SER A 29 1.53 -26.88 -5.11
N PHE A 30 2.67 -26.78 -5.79
CA PHE A 30 3.89 -26.24 -5.19
C PHE A 30 3.72 -24.74 -4.99
N GLU A 31 3.37 -24.34 -3.76
CA GLU A 31 3.47 -22.96 -3.31
C GLU A 31 4.91 -22.49 -3.56
N ARG A 32 5.10 -21.64 -4.59
CA ARG A 32 6.41 -21.01 -4.81
C ARG A 32 6.69 -20.12 -3.60
N PRO A 33 7.75 -20.37 -2.82
CA PRO A 33 8.12 -19.47 -1.75
C PRO A 33 8.34 -18.08 -2.36
N ARG A 34 7.54 -17.10 -1.96
CA ARG A 34 7.74 -15.71 -2.38
C ARG A 34 9.01 -15.25 -1.66
N PRO A 35 10.13 -14.99 -2.38
CA PRO A 35 11.34 -14.54 -1.71
C PRO A 35 11.02 -13.24 -0.99
N LEU A 36 11.36 -13.17 0.30
CA LEU A 36 11.26 -11.93 1.05
C LEU A 36 12.11 -10.88 0.32
N LYS A 37 11.47 -9.79 -0.08
CA LYS A 37 12.15 -8.70 -0.77
C LYS A 37 13.17 -8.12 0.22
N SER A 38 14.46 -8.27 -0.08
CA SER A 38 15.49 -7.60 0.70
C SER A 38 15.37 -6.10 0.42
N LEU A 39 14.91 -5.35 1.42
CA LEU A 39 14.84 -3.89 1.33
C LEU A 39 16.26 -3.35 1.48
N LYS A 40 16.70 -2.53 0.51
CA LYS A 40 17.92 -1.74 0.70
C LYS A 40 17.72 -0.86 1.93
N GLY A 41 18.72 -0.82 2.82
CA GLY A 41 18.71 0.13 3.93
C GLY A 41 18.54 1.55 3.39
N ASN A 42 17.72 2.36 4.06
CA ASN A 42 17.63 3.77 3.71
C ASN A 42 18.94 4.48 4.08
N SER A 43 19.25 5.56 3.36
CA SER A 43 20.40 6.43 3.63
C SER A 43 19.98 7.72 4.34
N LEU A 44 18.88 7.67 5.11
CA LEU A 44 18.41 8.80 5.89
C LEU A 44 19.44 9.16 6.95
N LYS A 45 19.52 10.45 7.27
CA LYS A 45 20.24 10.90 8.46
C LYS A 45 19.53 10.36 9.69
N LYS A 46 20.30 9.75 10.60
CA LYS A 46 19.78 9.14 11.82
C LYS A 46 19.67 10.21 12.91
N ASP A 47 18.69 11.10 12.77
CA ASP A 47 18.46 12.19 13.72
C ASP A 47 16.96 12.40 13.94
N LEU A 48 16.59 12.93 15.11
CA LEU A 48 15.27 13.47 15.37
C LEU A 48 15.22 14.90 14.82
N VAL A 49 14.33 15.15 13.86
CA VAL A 49 14.08 16.50 13.34
C VAL A 49 12.82 17.05 13.98
N VAL A 50 12.93 18.22 14.59
CA VAL A 50 11.79 19.01 15.06
C VAL A 50 11.70 20.27 14.21
N VAL A 51 10.57 20.48 13.56
CA VAL A 51 10.30 21.67 12.77
C VAL A 51 9.17 22.44 13.42
N HIS A 52 9.39 23.73 13.62
CA HIS A 52 8.38 24.66 14.13
C HIS A 52 7.91 25.56 13.00
N GLY A 53 6.62 25.88 13.00
CA GLY A 53 6.03 26.88 12.12
C GLY A 53 4.87 27.53 12.86
N ASP A 54 4.82 28.85 12.80
CA ASP A 54 3.78 29.64 13.45
C ASP A 54 2.62 29.80 12.48
N VAL A 55 1.44 29.31 12.88
CA VAL A 55 0.18 29.57 12.18
C VAL A 55 -0.50 30.73 12.89
N ASP A 56 -0.72 31.83 12.19
CA ASP A 56 -1.42 33.01 12.72
C ASP A 56 -2.41 33.58 11.69
N GLU A 57 -3.23 34.55 12.09
CA GLU A 57 -4.27 35.12 11.22
C GLU A 57 -3.74 35.74 9.92
N ARG A 58 -2.42 35.99 9.82
CA ARG A 58 -1.78 36.63 8.68
C ARG A 58 -1.21 35.61 7.70
N ASN A 59 -1.24 34.31 8.01
CA ASN A 59 -0.71 33.27 7.14
C ASN A 59 -1.67 32.11 6.90
N ASP A 60 -1.51 31.48 5.74
CA ASP A 60 -2.30 30.32 5.36
C ASP A 60 -1.73 29.05 6.03
N GLU A 61 -2.53 28.40 6.87
CA GLU A 61 -2.16 27.19 7.61
C GLU A 61 -1.59 26.12 6.66
N ARG A 62 -2.23 25.91 5.51
CA ARG A 62 -1.79 24.93 4.51
C ARG A 62 -0.38 25.23 4.01
N SER A 63 -0.07 26.49 3.71
CA SER A 63 1.26 26.93 3.30
C SER A 63 2.31 26.71 4.39
N VAL A 64 2.00 27.08 5.64
CA VAL A 64 2.91 26.88 6.78
C VAL A 64 3.20 25.40 6.97
N ILE A 65 2.18 24.56 7.04
CA ILE A 65 2.34 23.10 7.22
C ILE A 65 3.12 22.50 6.04
N THR A 66 2.84 22.93 4.81
CA THR A 66 3.56 22.43 3.62
C THR A 66 5.06 22.73 3.72
N LYS A 67 5.44 23.95 4.14
CA LYS A 67 6.85 24.30 4.37
C LYS A 67 7.45 23.47 5.50
N MET A 68 6.74 23.28 6.60
CA MET A 68 7.23 22.48 7.73
C MET A 68 7.53 21.04 7.32
N VAL A 69 6.61 20.41 6.58
CA VAL A 69 6.80 19.03 6.09
C VAL A 69 8.01 18.94 5.16
N ARG A 70 8.17 19.89 4.22
CA ARG A 70 9.34 19.94 3.33
C ARG A 70 10.64 20.07 4.10
N SER A 71 10.74 21.02 5.02
CA SER A 71 11.92 21.20 5.86
C SER A 71 12.25 19.94 6.66
N GLY A 72 11.23 19.24 7.18
CA GLY A 72 11.40 17.98 7.88
C GLY A 72 12.00 16.88 6.99
N ILE A 73 11.44 16.72 5.79
CA ILE A 73 11.93 15.74 4.81
C ILE A 73 13.35 16.07 4.33
N GLU A 74 13.66 17.33 4.08
CA GLU A 74 14.99 17.79 3.69
C GLU A 74 16.02 17.52 4.80
N ALA A 75 15.66 17.80 6.05
CA ALA A 75 16.54 17.59 7.20
C ALA A 75 16.89 16.12 7.41
N ILE A 76 15.98 15.17 7.16
CA ILE A 76 16.27 13.72 7.22
C ILE A 76 17.04 13.21 5.98
N GLY A 77 17.31 14.05 4.98
CA GLY A 77 18.15 13.74 3.83
C GLY A 77 17.47 13.83 2.47
N GLY A 78 16.20 14.22 2.40
CA GLY A 78 15.45 14.40 1.16
C GLY A 78 14.56 13.22 0.78
N MET A 79 13.52 13.50 0.00
CA MET A 79 12.55 12.48 -0.44
C MET A 79 13.17 11.48 -1.43
N ASP A 80 14.19 11.88 -2.20
CA ASP A 80 14.91 11.02 -3.14
C ASP A 80 15.63 9.85 -2.46
N LYS A 81 15.80 9.88 -1.13
CA LYS A 81 16.31 8.75 -0.33
C LYS A 81 15.25 7.72 0.01
N LEU A 82 13.98 8.07 -0.17
CA LEU A 82 12.81 7.24 0.15
C LEU A 82 12.05 6.79 -1.09
N VAL A 83 11.95 7.68 -2.08
CA VAL A 83 11.16 7.49 -3.31
C VAL A 83 12.08 7.60 -4.51
N SER A 84 12.14 6.54 -5.30
CA SER A 84 12.81 6.52 -6.59
C SER A 84 11.84 6.86 -7.72
N ARG A 85 12.37 7.39 -8.83
CA ARG A 85 11.59 7.63 -10.04
C ARG A 85 10.92 6.34 -10.50
N GLY A 86 9.61 6.37 -10.69
CA GLY A 86 8.81 5.22 -11.11
C GLY A 86 8.18 4.42 -9.95
N ASP A 87 8.49 4.75 -8.70
CA ASP A 87 7.93 4.02 -7.56
C ASP A 87 6.41 4.19 -7.44
N ASN A 88 5.74 3.13 -7.01
CA ASN A 88 4.35 3.20 -6.56
C ASN A 88 4.38 3.35 -5.03
N VAL A 89 3.99 4.52 -4.54
CA VAL A 89 4.09 4.88 -3.12
C VAL A 89 2.73 4.73 -2.46
N VAL A 90 2.73 4.14 -1.26
CA VAL A 90 1.56 4.11 -0.38
C VAL A 90 1.84 4.97 0.84
N ILE A 91 0.99 5.96 1.09
CA ILE A 91 1.01 6.77 2.30
C ILE A 91 -0.12 6.26 3.20
N LYS A 92 0.25 5.86 4.43
CA LYS A 92 -0.69 5.37 5.45
C LYS A 92 -0.83 6.38 6.60
N PRO A 93 -1.65 7.44 6.45
CA PRO A 93 -1.92 8.35 7.55
C PRO A 93 -2.76 7.67 8.63
N ASN A 94 -3.01 8.36 9.74
CA ASN A 94 -4.07 8.01 10.68
C ASN A 94 -5.39 8.66 10.23
N ILE A 95 -6.37 7.85 9.81
CA ILE A 95 -7.75 8.20 9.43
C ILE A 95 -8.73 7.37 10.28
N ALA A 96 -8.42 7.15 11.56
CA ALA A 96 -9.16 6.21 12.39
C ALA A 96 -10.62 6.62 12.67
N TRP A 97 -10.89 7.93 12.74
CA TRP A 97 -12.12 8.46 13.33
C TRP A 97 -12.96 9.30 12.36
N ASP A 98 -14.27 9.15 12.47
CA ASP A 98 -15.25 10.04 11.84
C ASP A 98 -15.33 11.38 12.59
N ARG A 99 -14.31 12.21 12.39
CA ARG A 99 -14.14 13.50 13.04
C ARG A 99 -13.49 14.50 12.11
N LYS A 100 -13.90 15.76 12.26
CA LYS A 100 -13.35 16.90 11.53
C LYS A 100 -11.92 17.25 11.99
N PRO A 101 -11.12 17.95 11.15
CA PRO A 101 -9.73 18.29 11.47
C PRO A 101 -9.54 19.02 12.80
N GLU A 102 -10.52 19.84 13.22
CA GLU A 102 -10.41 20.68 14.41
C GLU A 102 -10.35 19.86 15.72
N TYR A 103 -10.75 18.59 15.67
CA TYR A 103 -10.65 17.67 16.81
C TYR A 103 -9.24 17.06 16.97
N ALA A 104 -8.35 17.20 15.99
CA ALA A 104 -6.97 16.71 16.04
C ALA A 104 -6.80 15.21 16.40
N VAL A 105 -7.77 14.36 16.05
CA VAL A 105 -7.73 12.91 16.30
C VAL A 105 -7.24 12.08 15.09
N ASN A 106 -7.19 12.70 13.91
CA ASN A 106 -6.65 12.14 12.68
C ASN A 106 -5.40 12.93 12.26
N THR A 107 -4.64 12.44 11.28
CA THR A 107 -3.53 13.21 10.69
C THR A 107 -4.07 14.49 10.06
N ASN A 108 -3.38 15.63 10.23
CA ASN A 108 -3.79 16.87 9.59
C ASN A 108 -3.81 16.68 8.04
N PRO A 109 -4.90 17.04 7.35
CA PRO A 109 -5.05 16.81 5.91
C PRO A 109 -3.97 17.51 5.06
N PHE A 110 -3.47 18.67 5.50
CA PHE A 110 -2.41 19.40 4.80
C PHE A 110 -1.04 18.72 4.90
N VAL A 111 -0.76 17.99 6.00
CA VAL A 111 0.43 17.14 6.10
C VAL A 111 0.39 16.03 5.07
N VAL A 112 -0.77 15.37 4.91
CA VAL A 112 -0.95 14.30 3.92
C VAL A 112 -0.79 14.85 2.50
N ALA A 113 -1.44 15.98 2.19
CA ALA A 113 -1.32 16.61 0.89
C ALA A 113 0.11 17.03 0.55
N ALA A 114 0.85 17.60 1.51
CA ALA A 114 2.25 17.97 1.32
C ALA A 114 3.12 16.74 1.02
N LEU A 115 2.96 15.65 1.78
CA LEU A 115 3.68 14.39 1.53
C LEU A 115 3.37 13.80 0.15
N VAL A 116 2.10 13.80 -0.27
CA VAL A 116 1.70 13.36 -1.62
C VAL A 116 2.45 14.16 -2.68
N GLY A 117 2.43 15.49 -2.57
CA GLY A 117 3.12 16.38 -3.52
C GLY A 117 4.62 16.11 -3.59
N ILE A 118 5.28 16.01 -2.44
CA ILE A 118 6.73 15.76 -2.36
C ILE A 118 7.09 14.39 -2.98
N CYS A 119 6.28 13.35 -2.77
CA CYS A 119 6.47 12.05 -3.41
C CYS A 119 6.35 12.11 -4.94
N LEU A 120 5.35 12.84 -5.46
CA LEU A 120 5.16 13.01 -6.90
C LEU A 120 6.29 13.83 -7.52
N GLU A 121 6.74 14.90 -6.85
CA GLU A 121 7.89 15.71 -7.26
C GLU A 121 9.20 14.89 -7.30
N ALA A 122 9.38 13.95 -6.38
CA ALA A 122 10.49 13.00 -6.39
C ALA A 122 10.41 11.97 -7.55
N GLY A 123 9.32 11.97 -8.32
CA GLY A 123 9.14 11.14 -9.50
C GLY A 123 8.39 9.83 -9.24
N ALA A 124 7.64 9.71 -8.15
CA ALA A 124 6.72 8.59 -7.96
C ALA A 124 5.79 8.45 -9.19
N ASN A 125 5.62 7.22 -9.68
CA ASN A 125 4.68 6.93 -10.77
C ASN A 125 3.23 7.10 -10.30
N ARG A 126 2.94 6.71 -9.06
CA ARG A 126 1.64 6.95 -8.42
C ARG A 126 1.80 7.02 -6.91
N VAL A 127 0.93 7.80 -6.27
CA VAL A 127 0.79 7.83 -4.81
C VAL A 127 -0.62 7.39 -4.45
N LYS A 128 -0.74 6.42 -3.53
CA LYS A 128 -2.01 5.97 -2.96
C LYS A 128 -2.07 6.37 -1.49
N VAL A 129 -3.24 6.84 -1.04
CA VAL A 129 -3.53 7.11 0.37
C VAL A 129 -4.57 6.12 0.86
N ILE A 130 -4.22 5.37 1.91
CA ILE A 130 -5.06 4.32 2.48
C ILE A 130 -4.78 4.17 3.98
N ASP A 131 -5.83 3.94 4.74
CA ASP A 131 -5.79 3.56 6.15
C ASP A 131 -6.92 2.59 6.51
N HIS A 132 -6.72 1.81 7.56
CA HIS A 132 -7.70 0.89 8.11
C HIS A 132 -8.42 1.55 9.29
N THR A 133 -9.58 2.12 9.02
CA THR A 133 -10.35 2.95 9.97
C THR A 133 -10.93 2.13 11.12
N CYS A 134 -11.27 2.78 12.24
CA CYS A 134 -12.01 2.14 13.33
C CYS A 134 -13.52 2.06 13.07
N ALA A 135 -14.05 2.89 12.17
CA ALA A 135 -15.46 2.88 11.77
C ALA A 135 -15.81 1.65 10.91
N SER A 136 -17.04 1.16 11.04
CA SER A 136 -17.59 0.10 10.17
C SER A 136 -17.73 0.57 8.71
N ASN A 137 -18.14 1.83 8.52
CA ASN A 137 -18.09 2.53 7.24
C ASN A 137 -16.84 3.45 7.19
N PRO A 138 -15.81 3.13 6.39
CA PRO A 138 -14.61 3.96 6.31
C PRO A 138 -14.89 5.34 5.69
N ASP A 139 -15.87 5.46 4.79
CA ASP A 139 -16.14 6.66 3.99
C ASP A 139 -16.25 7.94 4.82
N THR A 140 -16.94 7.89 5.95
CA THR A 140 -17.13 9.07 6.80
C THR A 140 -15.84 9.53 7.46
N SER A 141 -14.95 8.61 7.84
CA SER A 141 -13.64 8.96 8.39
C SER A 141 -12.75 9.65 7.35
N TYR A 142 -12.80 9.20 6.09
CA TYR A 142 -12.05 9.80 4.98
C TYR A 142 -12.60 11.17 4.58
N THR A 143 -13.93 11.28 4.45
CA THR A 143 -14.60 12.51 4.05
C THR A 143 -14.50 13.57 5.15
N ASN A 144 -14.91 13.25 6.37
CA ASN A 144 -15.03 14.24 7.45
C ASN A 144 -13.68 14.68 8.00
N SER A 145 -12.64 13.83 7.94
CA SER A 145 -11.27 14.26 8.27
C SER A 145 -10.67 15.23 7.26
N GLY A 146 -11.31 15.43 6.10
CA GLY A 146 -10.80 16.25 5.00
C GLY A 146 -9.59 15.64 4.27
N ILE A 147 -9.06 14.50 4.72
CA ILE A 147 -7.86 13.88 4.16
C ILE A 147 -8.12 13.40 2.74
N GLU A 148 -9.30 12.82 2.45
CA GLU A 148 -9.62 12.36 1.10
C GLU A 148 -9.57 13.49 0.08
N LYS A 149 -10.22 14.61 0.40
CA LYS A 149 -10.24 15.79 -0.47
C LYS A 149 -8.82 16.32 -0.70
N ALA A 150 -8.08 16.57 0.39
CA ALA A 150 -6.74 17.13 0.32
C ALA A 150 -5.75 16.23 -0.43
N ALA A 151 -5.82 14.91 -0.22
CA ALA A 151 -4.99 13.94 -0.92
C ALA A 151 -5.31 13.85 -2.42
N LYS A 152 -6.60 13.83 -2.79
CA LYS A 152 -7.03 13.83 -4.20
C LYS A 152 -6.60 15.11 -4.92
N GLU A 153 -6.78 16.27 -4.29
CA GLU A 153 -6.33 17.56 -4.83
C GLU A 153 -4.80 17.60 -5.04
N ALA A 154 -4.04 16.93 -4.18
CA ALA A 154 -2.59 16.78 -4.32
C ALA A 154 -2.17 15.74 -5.39
N GLY A 155 -3.11 15.03 -6.01
CA GLY A 155 -2.85 14.05 -7.08
C GLY A 155 -2.75 12.59 -6.62
N ALA A 156 -3.11 12.27 -5.37
CA ALA A 156 -3.14 10.88 -4.91
C ALA A 156 -4.41 10.14 -5.32
N LEU A 157 -4.28 8.82 -5.45
CA LEU A 157 -5.40 7.90 -5.49
C LEU A 157 -5.81 7.53 -4.05
N VAL A 158 -7.02 7.90 -3.65
CA VAL A 158 -7.55 7.50 -2.34
C VAL A 158 -8.31 6.17 -2.49
N ARG A 159 -8.05 5.24 -1.57
CA ARG A 159 -8.65 3.91 -1.54
C ARG A 159 -9.02 3.53 -0.12
N PHE A 160 -10.10 2.77 0.02
CA PHE A 160 -10.47 2.14 1.29
C PHE A 160 -9.93 0.72 1.37
N VAL A 161 -9.65 0.26 2.59
CA VAL A 161 -9.29 -1.13 2.83
C VAL A 161 -10.49 -2.02 2.54
N ASN A 162 -10.37 -2.84 1.51
CA ASN A 162 -11.32 -3.90 1.18
C ASN A 162 -10.96 -5.21 1.89
N LYS A 163 -11.82 -5.66 2.81
CA LYS A 163 -11.58 -6.88 3.60
C LYS A 163 -11.44 -8.14 2.75
N ASP A 164 -12.02 -8.16 1.55
CA ASP A 164 -12.00 -9.32 0.65
C ASP A 164 -10.65 -9.50 -0.08
N LEU A 165 -9.80 -8.46 -0.05
CA LEU A 165 -8.46 -8.48 -0.64
C LEU A 165 -7.39 -8.99 0.34
N PHE A 166 -7.75 -9.31 1.57
CA PHE A 166 -6.81 -9.97 2.47
C PHE A 166 -6.67 -11.45 2.13
N ARG A 167 -5.42 -11.92 2.07
CA ARG A 167 -5.09 -13.34 1.98
C ARG A 167 -4.26 -13.76 3.17
N ASP A 168 -4.58 -14.92 3.72
CA ASP A 168 -3.72 -15.58 4.68
C ASP A 168 -2.47 -16.10 3.98
N ILE A 169 -1.32 -15.56 4.37
CA ILE A 169 0.00 -15.99 3.90
C ILE A 169 0.71 -16.68 5.05
N LYS A 170 1.20 -17.89 4.82
CA LYS A 170 2.08 -18.60 5.75
C LYS A 170 3.44 -17.90 5.82
N ILE A 171 3.98 -17.77 7.02
CA ILE A 171 5.29 -17.18 7.25
C ILE A 171 6.27 -18.34 7.45
N PRO A 172 7.15 -18.61 6.47
CA PRO A 172 8.17 -19.64 6.62
C PRO A 172 8.99 -19.41 7.88
N ASP A 173 9.24 -20.47 8.64
CA ASP A 173 10.00 -20.45 9.90
C ASP A 173 9.44 -19.53 11.00
N GLY A 174 8.17 -19.11 10.88
CA GLY A 174 7.48 -18.29 11.87
C GLY A 174 7.53 -18.92 13.27
N LYS A 175 8.00 -18.15 14.26
CA LYS A 175 8.15 -18.63 15.66
C LYS A 175 6.91 -18.37 16.52
N VAL A 176 6.35 -17.17 16.41
CA VAL A 176 5.14 -16.74 17.14
C VAL A 176 3.94 -16.64 16.21
N LEU A 177 4.17 -16.22 14.97
CA LEU A 177 3.15 -15.99 13.97
C LEU A 177 3.40 -16.93 12.78
N ALA A 178 2.61 -18.00 12.68
CA ALA A 178 2.75 -19.00 11.61
C ALA A 178 2.14 -18.53 10.28
N SER A 179 1.14 -17.63 10.34
CA SER A 179 0.51 -17.01 9.17
C SER A 179 -0.05 -15.65 9.52
N TRP A 180 -0.23 -14.80 8.51
CA TRP A 180 -0.87 -13.50 8.67
C TRP A 180 -1.68 -13.10 7.44
N LYS A 181 -2.69 -12.27 7.66
CA LYS A 181 -3.50 -11.68 6.58
C LYS A 181 -2.75 -10.50 5.96
N PHE A 182 -2.30 -10.67 4.72
CA PHE A 182 -1.72 -9.59 3.93
C PHE A 182 -2.74 -9.03 2.95
N TYR A 183 -2.76 -7.71 2.81
CA TYR A 183 -3.61 -7.02 1.85
C TYR A 183 -2.99 -7.12 0.45
N GLU A 184 -3.70 -7.73 -0.49
CA GLU A 184 -3.28 -7.80 -1.89
C GLU A 184 -3.68 -6.51 -2.64
N ASP A 185 -2.95 -6.19 -3.71
CA ASP A 185 -3.19 -5.05 -4.62
C ASP A 185 -3.07 -3.63 -4.04
N LEU A 186 -1.96 -3.39 -3.33
CA LEU A 186 -1.51 -2.05 -2.96
C LEU A 186 -1.06 -1.17 -4.12
#